data_AF-A0A368F9K0-F1
#
_entry.id   AF-A0A368F9K0-F1
#
_cell.length_a   1.000
_cell.length_b   1.000
_cell.length_c   1.000
_cell.angle_alpha   90.00
_cell.angle_beta   90.00
_cell.angle_gamma   90.00
#
_symmetry.space_group_name_H-M   'P 1'
#
loop_
_entity.id
_entity.type
_entity.pdbx_description
1 polymer ?
#
loop_
_entity_poly.entity_id
_entity_poly.type
_entity_poly.pdbx_seq_one_letter_code
_entity_poly.pdbx_strand_id
1 'polypeptide(L)'
;MKYNRVWNAKGTPHNLDLLIHDVLIRSLVTPKLPHDDIEFIRSLDLPIAWRKTLGSVTPSILLGCDQLWSFVRNDKPAIALPSGMHISPTKLGT
;
A
#
# COMPACT_ATOMS: atom_id res chain seq x y z
N MET A 1 -4.87 -12.96 -19.60
CA MET A 1 -4.23 -12.15 -18.54
C MET A 1 -4.49 -10.69 -18.80
N LYS A 2 -4.95 -9.93 -17.80
CA LYS A 2 -5.06 -8.47 -17.88
C LYS A 2 -3.82 -7.87 -17.20
N TYR A 3 -3.15 -6.95 -17.88
CA TYR A 3 -2.03 -6.20 -17.30
C TYR A 3 -2.51 -4.81 -16.88
N ASN A 4 -2.07 -4.34 -15.72
CA ASN A 4 -2.19 -2.90 -15.38
C ASN A 4 -0.81 -2.26 -15.43
N ARG A 5 -0.80 -1.00 -15.85
CA ARG A 5 0.40 -0.17 -15.83
C ARG A 5 0.33 0.72 -14.61
N VAL A 6 1.34 0.63 -13.75
CA VAL A 6 1.53 1.55 -12.62
C VAL A 6 2.80 2.34 -12.83
N TRP A 7 2.80 3.60 -12.41
CA TRP A 7 3.97 4.46 -12.50
C TRP A 7 4.62 4.56 -11.13
N ASN A 8 5.95 4.52 -11.11
CA ASN A 8 6.69 4.86 -9.91
C ASN A 8 6.88 6.38 -9.81
N ALA A 9 7.39 6.84 -8.66
CA ALA A 9 7.67 8.26 -8.42
C ALA A 9 8.69 8.90 -9.40
N LYS A 10 9.39 8.10 -10.22
CA LYS A 10 10.30 8.58 -11.28
C LYS A 10 9.63 8.59 -12.67
N GLY A 11 8.33 8.33 -12.75
CA GLY A 11 7.59 8.23 -14.01
C GLY A 11 7.87 6.95 -14.81
N THR A 12 8.61 6.00 -14.26
CA THR A 12 8.88 4.72 -14.94
C THR A 12 7.66 3.81 -14.83
N PRO A 13 7.13 3.29 -15.96
CA PRO A 13 6.01 2.36 -15.93
C PRO A 13 6.47 0.95 -15.53
N HIS A 14 5.64 0.27 -14.74
CA HIS A 14 5.77 -1.15 -14.40
C HIS A 14 4.51 -1.88 -14.85
N ASN A 15 4.69 -3.02 -15.51
CA ASN A 15 3.58 -3.89 -15.88
C ASN A 15 3.33 -4.89 -14.76
N LEU A 16 2.08 -5.00 -14.35
CA LEU A 16 1.62 -5.93 -13.33
C LEU A 16 0.76 -7.00 -13.98
N ASP A 17 1.11 -8.27 -13.77
CA ASP A 17 0.23 -9.39 -14.14
C ASP A 17 -0.82 -9.54 -13.06
N LEU A 18 -2.06 -9.14 -13.36
CA LEU A 18 -3.11 -9.14 -12.37
C LEU A 18 -3.96 -10.39 -12.47
N LEU A 19 -4.21 -10.99 -11.31
CA LEU A 19 -5.26 -11.96 -11.13
C LEU A 19 -6.54 -11.23 -10.71
N ILE A 20 -7.49 -11.16 -11.63
CA ILE A 20 -8.83 -10.62 -11.37
C ILE A 20 -9.74 -11.84 -11.32
N HIS A 21 -10.09 -12.28 -10.11
CA HIS A 21 -11.04 -13.35 -9.90
C HIS A 21 -12.10 -12.88 -8.90
N ASP A 22 -13.38 -12.99 -9.27
CA ASP A 22 -14.50 -12.47 -8.48
C ASP A 22 -14.56 -13.01 -7.04
N VAL A 23 -13.96 -14.19 -6.79
CA VAL A 23 -13.88 -14.81 -5.47
C VAL A 23 -12.83 -14.15 -4.56
N LEU A 24 -11.75 -13.61 -5.14
CA LEU A 24 -10.61 -13.03 -4.42
C LEU A 24 -10.81 -11.55 -4.09
N ILE A 25 -11.73 -10.88 -4.77
CA ILE A 25 -12.00 -9.45 -4.65
C ILE A 25 -13.24 -9.23 -3.78
N ARG A 26 -13.27 -9.86 -2.60
CA ARG A 26 -14.30 -9.55 -1.60
C ARG A 26 -14.02 -8.19 -0.98
N SER A 27 -15.08 -7.52 -0.54
CA SER A 27 -14.93 -6.25 0.17
C SER A 27 -14.16 -6.48 1.47
N LEU A 28 -13.08 -5.71 1.65
CA LEU A 28 -12.18 -5.79 2.79
C LEU A 28 -12.47 -4.62 3.72
N VAL A 29 -12.50 -4.87 5.03
CA VAL A 29 -12.56 -3.78 6.01
C VAL A 29 -11.16 -3.21 6.17
N THR A 30 -11.03 -1.89 6.01
CA THR A 30 -9.76 -1.23 6.29
C THR A 30 -9.44 -1.39 7.79
N PRO A 31 -8.29 -1.97 8.16
CA PRO A 31 -7.93 -2.12 9.57
C PRO A 31 -7.81 -0.74 10.21
N LYS A 32 -8.34 -0.61 11.43
CA LYS A 32 -8.20 0.62 12.21
C LYS A 32 -6.79 0.65 12.79
N LEU A 33 -6.05 1.73 12.53
CA LEU A 33 -4.81 2.01 13.22
C LEU A 33 -5.12 2.48 14.66
N PRO A 34 -4.36 2.02 15.67
CA PRO A 34 -4.41 2.57 17.02
C PRO A 34 -4.16 4.09 17.03
N HIS A 35 -4.70 4.79 18.02
CA HIS A 35 -4.54 6.25 18.13
C HIS A 35 -3.06 6.65 18.25
N ASP A 36 -2.29 5.94 19.06
CA ASP A 36 -0.85 6.21 19.27
C ASP A 36 -0.05 6.07 17.97
N ASP A 37 -0.38 5.07 17.14
CA ASP A 37 0.21 4.92 15.82
C ASP A 37 -0.14 6.10 14.92
N ILE A 38 -1.39 6.57 14.93
CA ILE A 38 -1.82 7.71 14.10
C ILE A 38 -1.06 8.98 14.51
N GLU A 39 -0.96 9.28 15.80
CA GLU A 39 -0.23 10.44 16.30
C GLU A 39 1.27 10.34 16.00
N PHE A 40 1.84 9.15 16.19
CA PHE A 40 3.23 8.89 15.83
C PHE A 40 3.47 9.15 14.34
N ILE A 41 2.61 8.64 13.45
CA ILE A 41 2.73 8.86 12.01
C ILE A 41 2.63 10.35 11.64
N ARG A 42 1.69 11.08 12.27
CA ARG A 42 1.55 12.54 12.06
C ARG A 42 2.81 13.30 12.47
N SER A 43 3.47 12.88 13.54
CA SER A 43 4.71 13.51 14.02
C SER A 43 5.89 13.34 13.07
N LEU A 44 5.86 12.34 12.17
CA LEU A 44 6.94 12.07 11.22
C LEU A 44 6.93 13.00 9.99
N ASP A 45 5.92 13.87 9.85
CA ASP A 45 5.74 14.78 8.70
C ASP A 45 5.90 14.09 7.34
N LEU A 46 5.43 12.84 7.24
CA LEU A 46 5.51 12.07 6.02
C LEU A 46 4.39 12.49 5.06
N PRO A 47 4.66 12.56 3.74
CA PRO A 47 3.65 12.84 2.72
C PRO A 47 2.74 11.62 2.51
N ILE A 48 1.96 11.27 3.53
CA ILE A 48 1.04 10.13 3.52
C ILE A 48 -0.33 10.61 3.05
N ALA A 49 -0.85 9.98 2.01
CA ALA A 49 -2.22 10.16 1.59
C ALA A 49 -3.16 9.49 2.61
N TRP A 50 -3.58 10.24 3.62
CA TRP A 50 -4.58 9.80 4.58
C TRP A 50 -5.92 9.61 3.88
N ARG A 51 -6.31 8.35 3.63
CA ARG A 51 -7.66 8.06 3.18
C ARG A 51 -8.64 8.35 4.31
N LYS A 52 -9.56 9.28 4.06
CA LYS A 52 -10.62 9.67 5.01
C LYS A 52 -11.75 8.64 5.10
N THR A 53 -11.80 7.67 4.19
CA THR A 53 -12.84 6.65 4.13
C THR A 53 -12.53 5.50 5.08
N LEU A 54 -13.13 5.56 6.26
CA LEU A 54 -13.28 4.41 7.16
C LEU A 54 -14.44 3.56 6.63
N GLY A 55 -14.16 2.34 6.17
CA GLY A 55 -15.22 1.45 5.66
C GLY A 55 -14.71 0.24 4.87
N SER A 56 -15.68 -0.42 4.22
CA SER A 56 -15.44 -1.54 3.31
C SER A 56 -14.83 -1.04 2.01
N VAL A 57 -13.65 -1.52 1.66
CA VAL A 57 -12.95 -1.26 0.41
C VAL A 57 -13.01 -2.52 -0.41
N THR A 58 -13.61 -2.45 -1.60
CA THR A 58 -13.46 -3.50 -2.60
C THR A 58 -12.21 -3.19 -3.42
N PRO A 59 -11.11 -3.96 -3.27
CA PRO A 59 -9.93 -3.72 -4.09
C PRO A 59 -10.29 -3.91 -5.57
N SER A 60 -9.64 -3.21 -6.50
CA SER A 60 -9.89 -3.47 -7.93
C SER A 60 -9.02 -4.61 -8.47
N ILE A 61 -7.92 -4.89 -7.75
CA ILE A 61 -6.85 -5.79 -8.16
C ILE A 61 -6.26 -6.46 -6.91
N LEU A 62 -5.82 -7.71 -7.04
CA LEU A 62 -4.97 -8.37 -6.05
C LEU A 62 -3.55 -8.44 -6.62
N LEU A 63 -2.56 -8.01 -5.85
CA LEU A 63 -1.15 -8.10 -6.20
C LEU A 63 -0.50 -9.28 -5.47
N GLY A 64 0.19 -10.13 -6.22
CA GLY A 64 1.00 -11.20 -5.64
C GLY A 64 2.17 -10.64 -4.83
N CYS A 65 2.64 -11.38 -3.82
CA CYS A 65 3.77 -10.98 -2.98
C CYS A 65 5.07 -10.81 -3.79
N ASP A 66 5.28 -11.67 -4.78
CA ASP A 66 6.39 -11.63 -5.72
C ASP A 66 6.43 -10.30 -6.50
N GLN A 67 5.26 -9.85 -7.00
CA GLN A 67 5.15 -8.59 -7.71
C GLN A 67 5.27 -7.39 -6.76
N LEU A 68 4.66 -7.47 -5.57
CA LEU A 68 4.72 -6.43 -4.55
C LEU A 68 6.17 -6.10 -4.17
N TRP A 69 7.02 -7.11 -4.03
CA TRP A 69 8.41 -6.94 -3.60
C TRP A 69 9.22 -6.01 -4.51
N SER A 70 8.93 -6.01 -5.82
CA SER A 70 9.58 -5.10 -6.77
C SER A 70 9.34 -3.61 -6.48
N PHE A 71 8.23 -3.30 -5.79
CA PHE A 71 7.84 -1.94 -5.41
C PHE A 71 8.31 -1.53 -4.02
N VAL A 72 8.73 -2.46 -3.18
CA VAL A 72 9.30 -2.11 -1.87
C VAL A 72 10.65 -1.42 -2.08
N ARG A 73 10.90 -0.37 -1.31
CA ARG A 73 12.18 0.34 -1.29
C ARG A 73 13.10 -0.30 -0.28
N ASN A 74 14.24 -0.79 -0.75
CA ASN A 74 15.28 -1.37 0.11
C ASN A 74 16.34 -0.34 0.52
N ASP A 75 16.29 0.87 -0.05
CA ASP A 75 17.21 1.97 0.24
C ASP A 75 16.78 2.81 1.46
N LYS A 76 15.60 2.55 2.00
CA LYS A 76 15.06 3.23 3.19
C LYS A 76 14.57 2.18 4.18
N PRO A 77 14.85 2.33 5.48
CA PRO A 77 14.37 1.38 6.48
C PRO A 77 12.85 1.48 6.64
N ALA A 78 12.24 0.38 7.05
CA ALA A 78 10.87 0.41 7.55
C ALA A 78 10.82 1.14 8.90
N ILE A 79 9.74 1.85 9.15
CA ILE A 79 9.52 2.59 10.40
C ILE A 79 8.61 1.75 11.28
N ALA A 80 9.09 1.37 12.46
CA ALA A 80 8.28 0.69 13.46
C ALA A 80 7.30 1.66 14.11
N LEU A 81 6.06 1.22 14.27
CA LEU A 81 5.00 1.92 14.97
C LEU A 81 4.89 1.42 16.43
N PRO A 82 4.36 2.23 17.36
CA PRO A 82 4.15 1.83 18.75
C PRO A 82 3.43 0.49 18.93
N SER A 83 2.47 0.16 18.05
CA SER A 83 1.75 -1.12 18.07
C SER A 83 2.57 -2.35 17.68
N GLY A 84 3.79 -2.17 17.16
CA GLY A 84 4.59 -3.21 16.53
C GLY A 84 4.32 -3.36 15.02
N MET A 85 3.41 -2.58 14.45
CA MET A 85 3.25 -2.48 12.99
C MET A 85 4.44 -1.78 12.32
N HIS A 86 4.61 -1.95 11.01
CA HIS A 86 5.68 -1.31 10.25
C HIS A 86 5.15 -0.53 9.04
N ILE A 87 5.64 0.70 8.86
CA ILE A 87 5.51 1.45 7.60
C ILE A 87 6.67 1.07 6.70
N SER A 88 6.35 0.46 5.55
CA SER A 88 7.34 0.12 4.53
C SER A 88 7.34 1.16 3.40
N PRO A 89 8.48 1.75 3.05
CA PRO A 89 8.57 2.68 1.93
C PRO A 89 8.37 1.95 0.61
N THR A 90 7.61 2.55 -0.31
CA THR A 90 7.36 1.97 -1.64
C THR A 90 7.77 2.93 -2.75
N LYS A 91 7.96 2.38 -3.95
CA LYS A 91 8.19 3.12 -5.20
C LYS A 91 6.87 3.58 -5.83
N LEU A 92 5.74 3.07 -5.32
CA LEU A 92 4.40 3.42 -5.80
C LEU A 92 4.06 4.85 -5.36
N GLY A 93 3.56 5.64 -6.31
CA GLY A 93 3.17 7.01 -6.07
C GLY A 93 3.44 7.89 -7.28
N THR A 94 2.66 8.97 -7.37
CA THR A 94 2.91 10.19 -8.13
C THR A 94 3.11 11.31 -7.13
#